data_AF-A0A5C7A2X8-F1
#
_entry.id   AF-A0A5C7A2X8-F1
#
_cell.length_a   1.000
_cell.length_b   1.000
_cell.length_c   1.000
_cell.angle_alpha   90.00
_cell.angle_beta   90.00
_cell.angle_gamma   90.00
#
_symmetry.space_group_name_H-M   'P 1'
#
loop_
_entity.id
_entity.type
_entity.pdbx_description
1 polymer ?
#
loop_
_entity_poly.entity_id
_entity_poly.type
_entity_poly.pdbx_seq_one_letter_code
_entity_poly.pdbx_strand_id
1 'polypeptide(L)' 'MENKIIKIDLKEFEGKTIYDFKIKIAEILGNMKIHYTIPSPNGPRKDYVQPYSSFDVTGNENHYLIEKIEN' A
#
# COMPACT_ATOMS: atom_id res chain seq x y z
N MET A 1 13.77 -2.46 12.36
CA MET A 1 12.50 -2.55 11.60
C MET A 1 12.64 -3.73 10.66
N GLU A 2 11.73 -4.69 10.72
CA GLU A 2 11.75 -5.85 9.83
C GLU A 2 11.03 -5.47 8.52
N ASN A 3 11.67 -5.71 7.39
CA ASN A 3 11.06 -5.43 6.08
C ASN A 3 9.98 -6.48 5.81
N LYS A 4 8.71 -6.06 5.74
CA LYS A 4 7.64 -6.92 5.24
C LYS A 4 7.67 -6.96 3.71
N ILE A 5 8.06 -8.09 3.16
CA ILE A 5 8.06 -8.34 1.72
C ILE A 5 6.69 -8.90 1.32
N ILE A 6 6.01 -8.22 0.39
CA ILE A 6 4.78 -8.74 -0.23
C ILE A 6 5.20 -9.58 -1.44
N LYS A 7 4.81 -10.86 -1.45
CA LYS A 7 5.06 -11.77 -2.57
C LYS A 7 3.78 -11.92 -3.39
N ILE A 8 3.91 -11.83 -4.71
CA ILE A 8 2.81 -12.00 -5.65
C ILE A 8 3.17 -13.17 -6.55
N ASP A 9 2.32 -14.20 -6.60
CA ASP A 9 2.49 -15.31 -7.53
C ASP A 9 1.92 -14.93 -8.90
N LEU A 10 2.79 -14.84 -9.90
CA LEU A 10 2.40 -14.48 -11.26
C LEU A 10 1.56 -15.58 -11.94
N LYS A 11 1.61 -16.83 -11.45
CA LYS A 11 0.78 -17.91 -11.98
C LYS A 11 -0.72 -17.67 -11.76
N GLU A 12 -1.08 -16.93 -10.71
CA GLU A 12 -2.48 -16.56 -10.44
C GLU A 12 -3.07 -15.60 -11.50
N PHE A 13 -2.22 -15.11 -12.42
CA PHE A 13 -2.57 -14.19 -13.49
C PHE A 13 -2.45 -14.82 -14.88
N GLU A 14 -2.18 -16.13 -14.99
CA GLU A 14 -2.25 -16.81 -16.29
C GLU A 14 -3.66 -16.70 -16.89
N GLY A 15 -3.74 -16.24 -18.14
CA GLY A 15 -5.02 -15.98 -18.83
C GLY A 15 -5.77 -14.73 -18.36
N LYS A 16 -5.22 -13.96 -17.41
CA LYS A 16 -5.79 -12.67 -16.99
C LYS A 16 -5.19 -11.50 -17.76
N THR A 17 -5.87 -10.37 -17.71
CA THR A 17 -5.41 -9.13 -18.34
C THR A 17 -4.42 -8.39 -17.44
N ILE A 18 -3.64 -7.49 -18.03
CA ILE A 18 -2.80 -6.54 -17.28
C ILE A 18 -3.67 -5.68 -16.34
N TYR A 19 -4.91 -5.41 -16.72
CA TYR A 19 -5.83 -4.65 -15.88
C TYR A 19 -6.18 -5.40 -14.59
N ASP A 20 -6.41 -6.72 -14.66
CA ASP A 20 -6.64 -7.55 -13.47
C ASP A 20 -5.43 -7.56 -12.54
N PHE A 21 -4.22 -7.55 -13.11
CA PHE A 21 -2.99 -7.42 -12.35
C PHE A 21 -2.89 -6.06 -11.65
N LYS A 22 -3.18 -4.97 -12.36
CA LYS A 22 -3.22 -3.62 -11.77
C LYS A 22 -4.24 -3.49 -10.64
N ILE A 23 -5.43 -4.09 -10.78
CA ILE A 23 -6.44 -4.14 -9.71
C ILE A 23 -5.88 -4.85 -8.48
N LYS A 24 -5.20 -5.99 -8.64
CA LYS A 24 -4.61 -6.69 -7.49
C LYS A 24 -3.59 -5.84 -6.77
N ILE A 25 -2.72 -5.15 -7.51
CA ILE A 25 -1.74 -4.24 -6.92
C ILE A 25 -2.44 -3.12 -6.16
N ALA A 26 -3.47 -2.49 -6.75
CA ALA A 26 -4.26 -1.46 -6.10
C ALA A 26 -4.91 -1.96 -4.79
N GLU A 27 -5.47 -3.16 -4.79
CA GLU A 27 -6.06 -3.80 -3.61
C GLU A 27 -5.02 -4.03 -2.49
N ILE A 28 -3.84 -4.55 -2.85
CA ILE A 28 -2.74 -4.79 -1.91
C ILE A 28 -2.29 -3.47 -1.27
N LEU A 29 -2.04 -2.46 -2.10
CA LEU A 29 -1.55 -1.16 -1.65
C LEU A 29 -2.60 -0.42 -0.80
N GLY A 30 -3.87 -0.42 -1.22
CA GLY A 30 -4.96 0.23 -0.48
C GLY A 30 -5.22 -0.39 0.91
N ASN A 31 -4.92 -1.68 1.06
CA ASN A 31 -5.03 -2.38 2.35
C ASN A 31 -3.79 -2.23 3.23
N MET A 32 -2.70 -1.61 2.74
CA MET A 32 -1.48 -1.45 3.51
C MET A 32 -1.66 -0.44 4.64
N LYS A 33 -1.28 -0.83 5.86
CA LYS A 33 -1.33 0.02 7.06
C LYS A 33 0.02 0.03 7.75
N ILE A 34 0.53 1.22 8.01
CA ILE A 34 1.72 1.41 8.83
C ILE A 34 1.25 1.77 10.23
N HIS A 35 1.46 0.85 11.17
CA HIS A 35 1.10 1.04 12.56
C HIS A 35 2.25 1.73 13.31
N TYR A 36 1.93 2.72 14.14
CA TYR A 36 2.91 3.40 14.98
C TYR A 36 2.34 3.64 16.38
N THR A 37 3.25 3.90 17.32
CA THR A 37 2.89 4.20 18.71
C THR A 37 3.26 5.65 19.02
N ILE A 38 2.28 6.41 19.47
CA ILE A 38 2.44 7.82 19.89
C ILE A 38 2.63 7.83 21.41
N PRO A 39 3.78 8.29 21.92
CA PRO A 39 3.96 8.52 23.35
C PRO A 39 2.99 9.60 23.84
N SER A 40 2.32 9.38 24.97
CA SER A 40 1.39 10.35 25.56
C SER A 40 1.44 10.29 27.09
N PRO A 41 1.18 11.39 27.82
CA PRO A 41 1.17 11.43 29.28
C PRO A 41 0.21 10.41 29.92
N ASN A 42 -0.87 10.04 29.21
CA ASN A 42 -1.88 9.09 29.68
C ASN A 42 -1.59 7.64 29.24
N GLY A 43 -0.38 7.39 28.74
CA GLY A 43 0.05 6.09 28.20
C GLY A 43 0.14 6.09 26.66
N PRO A 44 0.93 5.17 26.09
CA PRO A 44 1.14 5.10 24.64
C PRO A 44 -0.15 4.79 23.89
N ARG A 45 -0.48 5.58 22.86
CA ARG A 45 -1.58 5.31 21.93
C ARG A 45 -1.06 4.62 20.67
N LYS A 46 -1.74 3.57 20.22
CA LYS A 46 -1.48 2.98 18.90
C LYS A 46 -2.33 3.67 17.84
N ASP A 47 -1.73 3.95 16.71
CA ASP A 47 -2.39 4.57 15.56
C ASP A 47 -1.89 3.93 14.24
N TYR A 48 -2.50 4.29 13.12
CA TYR A 48 -2.03 3.84 11.81
C TYR A 48 -2.21 4.89 10.71
N VAL A 49 -1.36 4.81 9.68
CA VAL A 49 -1.52 5.55 8.43
C VAL A 49 -1.67 4.58 7.25
N GLN A 50 -2.52 4.94 6.31
CA GLN A 50 -2.64 4.27 5.00
C GLN A 50 -1.89 5.10 3.97
N PRO A 51 -0.69 4.67 3.53
CA PRO A 51 0.14 5.47 2.64
C PRO A 51 -0.42 5.54 1.21
N TYR A 52 -1.34 4.64 0.84
CA TYR A 52 -1.99 4.63 -0.47
C TYR A 52 -3.51 4.69 -0.27
N SER A 53 -4.09 5.87 -0.42
CA SER A 53 -5.54 6.11 -0.26
C SER A 53 -6.31 5.97 -1.57
N SER A 54 -5.65 6.16 -2.71
CA SER A 54 -6.20 5.95 -4.04
C SER A 54 -5.11 5.44 -5.00
N PHE A 55 -5.51 4.54 -5.90
CA PHE A 55 -4.68 4.07 -7.00
C PHE A 55 -5.53 4.11 -8.26
N ASP A 56 -5.18 4.99 -9.21
CA ASP A 56 -5.89 5.05 -10.47
C ASP A 56 -5.43 3.88 -11.36
N VAL A 57 -6.39 3.00 -11.63
CA VAL A 57 -6.20 1.78 -12.43
C VAL A 57 -6.50 2.04 -13.92
N THR A 58 -7.08 3.20 -14.23
CA THR A 58 -7.63 3.58 -15.54
C THR A 58 -6.69 4.45 -16.37
N GLY A 59 -5.77 5.19 -15.73
CA GLY A 59 -4.80 6.03 -16.41
C GLY A 59 -3.71 5.25 -17.17
N ASN A 60 -3.42 5.67 -18.40
CA ASN A 60 -2.16 5.38 -19.11
C ASN A 60 -0.97 6.18 -18.52
N GLU A 61 -1.17 6.83 -17.38
CA GLU A 61 -0.18 7.70 -16.76
C GLU A 61 0.65 6.95 -15.73
N ASN A 62 1.97 7.19 -15.76
CA ASN A 62 2.90 6.64 -14.79
C ASN A 62 2.64 7.29 -13.43
N HIS A 63 2.15 6.49 -12.48
CA HIS A 63 1.97 6.92 -11.11
C HIS A 63 3.31 6.81 -10.36
N TYR A 64 3.79 7.92 -9.81
CA TYR A 64 4.99 7.94 -8.98
C TYR A 64 4.62 7.67 -7.52
N LEU A 65 5.39 6.80 -6.87
CA LEU A 65 5.30 6.59 -5.43
C LEU A 65 5.74 7.89 -4.73
N ILE A 66 4.82 8.58 -4.06
CA ILE A 66 5.18 9.75 -3.25
C ILE A 66 5.77 9.24 -1.92
N GLU A 67 7.09 9.26 -1.80
CA GLU A 67 7.83 8.86 -0.58
C GLU A 67 7.83 9.92 0.53
N LYS A 68 7.17 11.08 0.35
CA LYS A 68 7.35 12.22 1.26
C LYS A 68 6.25 12.31 2.32
N ILE A 69 6.55 11.85 3.53
CA ILE A 69 5.91 12.32 4.76
C ILE A 69 6.82 13.42 5.32
N GLU A 70 6.40 14.68 5.20
CA GLU A 70 7.09 15.80 5.86
C GLU A 70 6.56 15.96 7.30
N ASN A 71 7.48 16.29 8.21
CA ASN A 71 7.22 16.55 9.64
C ASN A 71 6.45 17.85 9.87
#